data_AF-A0A4S2LNJ8-F1
#
_entry.id   AF-A0A4S2LNJ8-F1
#
_cell.length_a   1.000
_cell.length_b   1.000
_cell.length_c   1.000
_cell.angle_alpha   90.00
_cell.angle_beta   90.00
_cell.angle_gamma   90.00
#
_symmetry.space_group_name_H-M   'P 1'
#
loop_
_entity.id
_entity.type
_entity.pdbx_description
1 polymer ?
#
loop_
_entity_poly.entity_id
_entity_poly.type
_entity_poly.pdbx_seq_one_letter_code
_entity_poly.pdbx_strand_id
1 'polypeptide(L)'
;MRLSVLLLTFEIFLCSSESVVWRLDQHWVQPYTEFEVNIMHHTVHLFCFSEPKIENWISHCLTDHDISLGLRHPNGQGSWDVPQAHYSSVNVFQTIDADQLPKTGLSCASLNDVGRGSESSSIFSFLFSILPDDTKTLNSSSTLRWMSPTFPSSCFAVCDPSTPAGPTQRPALTAKVELRLNELHFLLALLGLVLLLSANYLSEKISFYYASGVGFVVLSSLLVLLIVLIRMLPMKRGGAILQSVFVLLGGTFGVVFMLLDYIRSSVWQILASNAEITFCYVAIVGCLSFVFFYWFHLPETLVFKYPRTKIIMKYLLRIVGALVITSAIYLPFTEHELLTGLAYYASSYISNKVTSESPVTRILEYTSPKLARVIIVMAVVLFVEFMEWVQQIVWKPSPLKGRAINGYPEVVRSSPGSPWASSSPFQYHSPYATAKTQTPRSVGFRSDSRTASLHKGPGFVRNMEYNNSPFRPSRSGYGEPSYRKIPREEILTDDESD
;
A
#
# COMPACT_ATOMS: atom_id res chain seq x y z
N MET A 1 59.19 -15.07 22.58
CA MET A 1 59.99 -15.01 21.33
C MET A 1 59.27 -15.48 20.07
N ARG A 2 58.33 -16.45 20.09
CA ARG A 2 57.60 -16.90 18.88
C ARG A 2 56.46 -15.97 18.40
N LEU A 3 55.92 -15.11 19.27
CA LEU A 3 54.84 -14.17 18.91
C LEU A 3 55.35 -12.93 18.15
N SER A 4 56.56 -12.47 18.46
CA SER A 4 57.16 -11.27 17.85
C SER A 4 57.58 -11.48 16.39
N VAL A 5 57.92 -12.72 16.01
CA VAL A 5 58.25 -13.08 14.62
C VAL A 5 57.00 -13.16 13.75
N LEU A 6 55.84 -13.54 14.32
CA LEU A 6 54.55 -13.52 13.62
C LEU A 6 54.05 -12.09 13.38
N LEU A 7 54.24 -11.16 14.33
CA LEU A 7 53.90 -9.74 14.15
C LEU A 7 54.78 -9.05 13.10
N LEU A 8 56.10 -9.33 13.10
CA LEU A 8 57.02 -8.78 12.09
C LEU A 8 56.80 -9.36 10.69
N THR A 9 56.42 -10.64 10.57
CA THR A 9 56.05 -11.22 9.26
C THR A 9 54.71 -10.69 8.76
N PHE A 10 53.78 -10.32 9.65
CA PHE A 10 52.51 -9.69 9.26
C PHE A 10 52.70 -8.26 8.77
N GLU A 11 53.58 -7.46 9.39
CA GLU A 11 53.88 -6.10 8.89
C GLU A 11 54.68 -6.09 7.59
N ILE A 12 55.60 -7.04 7.37
CA ILE A 12 56.34 -7.14 6.11
C ILE A 12 55.42 -7.62 4.96
N PHE A 13 54.41 -8.46 5.23
CA PHE A 13 53.43 -8.85 4.22
C PHE A 13 52.46 -7.72 3.84
N LEU A 14 52.19 -6.79 4.76
CA LEU A 14 51.37 -5.60 4.48
C LEU A 14 52.13 -4.51 3.70
N CYS A 15 53.47 -4.55 3.65
CA CYS A 15 54.29 -3.51 3.02
C CYS A 15 54.64 -3.77 1.53
N SER A 16 54.25 -4.92 0.97
CA SER A 16 54.51 -5.28 -0.44
C SER A 16 53.22 -5.44 -1.27
N SER A 17 52.13 -4.80 -0.84
CA SER A 17 50.99 -4.52 -1.70
C SER A 17 51.22 -3.14 -2.29
N GLU A 18 51.81 -3.05 -3.49
CA GLU A 18 51.68 -1.82 -4.30
C GLU A 18 50.17 -1.55 -4.44
N SER A 19 49.67 -0.59 -3.68
CA SER A 19 48.27 -0.21 -3.73
C SER A 19 48.05 0.47 -5.07
N VAL A 20 47.49 -0.29 -6.01
CA VAL A 20 47.07 0.25 -7.31
C VAL A 20 46.05 1.35 -7.01
N VAL A 21 46.44 2.60 -7.28
CA VAL A 21 45.58 3.77 -7.08
C VAL A 21 44.56 3.79 -8.22
N TRP A 22 43.33 3.41 -7.91
CA TRP A 22 42.22 3.49 -8.84
C TRP A 22 41.77 4.95 -8.99
N ARG A 23 41.47 5.37 -10.23
CA ARG A 23 40.89 6.69 -10.51
C ARG A 23 39.37 6.57 -10.66
N LEU A 24 38.63 7.44 -10.00
CA LEU A 24 37.18 7.57 -10.14
C LEU A 24 36.89 8.63 -11.22
N ASP A 25 36.28 8.21 -12.33
CA ASP A 25 35.81 9.12 -13.37
C ASP A 25 34.29 9.21 -13.29
N GLN A 26 33.76 10.40 -13.03
CA GLN A 26 32.32 10.65 -12.88
C GLN A 26 31.73 11.26 -14.16
N HIS A 27 30.62 10.68 -14.61
CA HIS A 27 29.89 11.09 -15.80
C HIS A 27 28.45 11.42 -15.46
N TRP A 28 27.98 12.59 -15.91
CA TRP A 28 26.58 13.00 -15.77
C TRP A 28 25.82 12.64 -17.04
N VAL A 29 24.84 11.76 -16.89
CA VAL A 29 24.04 11.22 -18.00
C VAL A 29 22.71 11.96 -18.07
N GLN A 30 22.39 12.47 -19.26
CA GLN A 30 21.07 13.02 -19.55
C GLN A 30 20.13 11.90 -20.04
N PRO A 31 18.83 11.94 -19.71
CA PRO A 31 17.88 10.98 -20.25
C PRO A 31 17.80 11.08 -21.79
N TYR A 32 17.48 9.97 -22.45
CA TYR A 32 17.41 9.85 -23.92
C TYR A 32 18.74 10.04 -24.66
N THR A 33 19.86 9.93 -23.96
CA THR A 33 21.18 9.95 -24.58
C THR A 33 21.72 8.55 -24.77
N GLU A 34 22.34 8.34 -25.92
CA GLU A 34 23.23 7.21 -26.18
C GLU A 34 24.65 7.74 -26.11
N PHE A 35 25.48 7.10 -25.30
CA PHE A 35 26.88 7.52 -25.13
C PHE A 35 27.80 6.30 -25.17
N GLU A 36 29.01 6.54 -25.67
CA GLU A 36 30.05 5.54 -25.80
C GLU A 36 31.24 5.96 -24.93
N VAL A 37 31.62 5.12 -23.96
CA VAL A 37 32.76 5.37 -23.07
C VAL A 37 33.79 4.25 -23.24
N ASN A 38 35.04 4.66 -23.48
CA ASN A 38 36.16 3.74 -23.50
C ASN A 38 36.57 3.40 -22.06
N ILE A 39 36.39 2.15 -21.65
CA ILE A 39 36.74 1.72 -20.30
C ILE A 39 38.27 1.65 -20.18
N MET A 40 38.85 2.45 -19.28
CA MET A 40 40.28 2.44 -18.99
C MET A 40 40.58 1.43 -17.88
N HIS A 41 41.72 0.74 -17.97
CA HIS A 41 42.16 -0.16 -16.90
C HIS A 41 42.39 0.65 -15.62
N HIS A 42 42.08 0.05 -14.46
CA HIS A 42 42.23 0.69 -13.15
C HIS A 42 41.41 1.99 -12.96
N THR A 43 40.31 2.13 -13.71
CA THR A 43 39.36 3.22 -13.53
C THR A 43 37.99 2.68 -13.18
N VAL A 44 37.33 3.33 -12.22
CA VAL A 44 35.92 3.12 -11.92
C VAL A 44 35.16 4.23 -12.62
N HIS A 45 34.29 3.87 -13.57
CA HIS A 45 33.42 4.82 -14.25
C HIS A 45 32.10 4.88 -13.48
N LEU A 46 31.81 6.03 -12.89
CA LEU A 46 30.56 6.29 -12.17
C LEU A 46 29.63 7.13 -13.06
N PHE A 47 28.49 6.57 -13.43
CA PHE A 47 27.48 7.24 -14.23
C PHE A 47 26.33 7.65 -13.32
N CYS A 48 26.11 8.95 -13.18
CA CYS A 48 25.04 9.52 -12.38
C CYS A 48 24.01 10.22 -13.27
N PHE A 49 22.73 10.05 -12.98
CA PHE A 49 21.68 10.76 -13.69
C PHE A 49 21.56 12.19 -13.18
N SER A 50 21.45 13.15 -14.10
CA SER A 50 21.16 14.53 -13.73
C SER A 50 19.78 14.62 -13.09
N GLU A 51 19.69 15.39 -12.01
CA GLU A 51 18.41 15.69 -11.39
C GLU A 51 17.48 16.42 -12.38
N PRO A 52 16.21 16.01 -12.48
CA PRO A 52 15.27 16.69 -13.34
C PRO A 52 14.92 18.07 -12.77
N LYS A 53 14.73 19.05 -13.66
CA LYS A 53 14.22 20.37 -13.29
C LYS A 53 12.80 20.26 -12.73
N ILE A 54 12.44 21.17 -11.83
CA ILE A 54 11.12 21.24 -11.15
C ILE A 54 9.95 21.14 -12.13
N GLU A 55 10.07 21.77 -13.30
CA GLU A 55 9.05 21.77 -14.36
C GLU A 55 8.69 20.37 -14.85
N ASN A 56 9.63 19.42 -14.78
CA ASN A 56 9.46 18.06 -15.26
C ASN A 56 9.30 17.04 -14.13
N TRP A 57 9.20 17.45 -12.86
CA TRP A 57 9.16 16.49 -11.74
C TRP A 57 8.01 15.51 -11.85
N ILE A 58 6.81 15.99 -12.19
CA ILE A 58 5.61 15.15 -12.27
C ILE A 58 5.78 14.00 -13.27
N SER A 59 6.42 14.25 -14.42
CA SER A 59 6.66 13.19 -15.39
C SER A 59 7.69 12.17 -14.90
N HIS A 60 8.67 12.61 -14.10
CA HIS A 60 9.73 11.75 -13.58
C HIS A 60 9.31 10.91 -12.37
N CYS A 61 8.25 11.29 -11.65
CA CYS A 61 7.77 10.53 -10.48
C CYS A 61 7.19 9.15 -10.82
N LEU A 62 6.85 8.88 -12.09
CA LEU A 62 6.22 7.64 -12.56
C LEU A 62 7.04 6.93 -13.65
N THR A 63 8.21 7.44 -13.96
CA THR A 63 9.11 6.87 -14.97
C THR A 63 10.37 6.36 -14.32
N ASP A 64 10.89 5.27 -14.86
CA ASP A 64 12.19 4.73 -14.53
C ASP A 64 13.15 4.93 -15.69
N HIS A 65 14.44 4.96 -15.37
CA HIS A 65 15.51 4.86 -16.35
C HIS A 65 15.64 3.40 -16.80
N ASP A 66 15.26 3.13 -18.05
CA ASP A 66 15.55 1.89 -18.73
C ASP A 66 16.95 1.98 -19.35
N ILE A 67 17.90 1.33 -18.68
CA ILE A 67 19.31 1.38 -19.02
C ILE A 67 19.65 0.11 -19.77
N SER A 68 20.15 0.28 -20.98
CA SER A 68 20.69 -0.80 -21.81
C SER A 68 22.19 -0.58 -22.02
N LEU A 69 23.00 -1.50 -21.49
CA LEU A 69 24.44 -1.53 -21.68
C LEU A 69 24.81 -2.62 -22.67
N GLY A 70 25.68 -2.29 -23.61
CA GLY A 70 26.33 -3.22 -24.52
C GLY A 70 27.83 -2.97 -24.55
N LEU A 71 28.61 -4.02 -24.81
CA LEU A 71 30.03 -3.89 -25.11
C LEU A 71 30.19 -3.91 -26.64
N ARG A 72 30.74 -2.83 -27.19
CA ARG A 72 31.06 -2.72 -28.60
C ARG A 72 32.55 -2.98 -28.80
N HIS A 73 32.86 -3.84 -29.76
CA HIS A 73 34.25 -4.07 -30.16
C HIS A 73 34.72 -2.89 -31.03
N PRO A 74 35.92 -2.31 -30.78
CA PRO A 74 36.39 -1.13 -31.50
C PRO A 74 36.55 -1.36 -33.02
N ASN A 75 36.75 -2.60 -33.46
CA ASN A 75 36.88 -2.98 -34.87
C ASN A 75 35.53 -3.36 -35.48
N GLY A 76 34.55 -2.47 -35.40
CA GLY A 76 33.21 -2.68 -35.93
C GLY A 76 33.15 -2.83 -37.44
N GLN A 77 33.45 -4.02 -37.97
CA GLN A 77 32.98 -4.48 -39.29
C GLN A 77 33.24 -5.99 -39.52
N GLY A 78 32.20 -6.80 -39.29
CA GLY A 78 31.77 -7.80 -40.28
C GLY A 78 32.56 -9.09 -40.52
N SER A 79 33.45 -9.55 -39.63
CA SER A 79 34.07 -10.88 -39.79
C SER A 79 33.93 -11.72 -38.53
N TRP A 80 33.02 -12.69 -38.57
CA TRP A 80 32.62 -13.57 -37.45
C TRP A 80 33.64 -14.68 -37.11
N ASP A 81 34.80 -14.71 -37.76
CA ASP A 81 35.71 -15.88 -37.70
C ASP A 81 36.89 -15.75 -36.71
N VAL A 82 36.89 -14.76 -35.81
CA VAL A 82 37.90 -14.69 -34.75
C VAL A 82 37.45 -15.55 -33.56
N PRO A 83 38.23 -16.56 -33.14
CA PRO A 83 37.84 -17.45 -32.04
C PRO A 83 37.59 -16.65 -30.75
N GLN A 84 36.43 -16.92 -30.15
CA GLN A 84 35.82 -16.31 -28.96
C GLN A 84 36.63 -16.41 -27.64
N ALA A 85 37.93 -16.64 -27.72
CA ALA A 85 38.75 -16.94 -26.55
C ALA A 85 39.18 -15.64 -25.85
N HIS A 86 38.65 -15.43 -24.64
CA HIS A 86 38.88 -14.32 -23.70
C HIS A 86 38.08 -13.04 -23.98
N TYR A 87 36.76 -13.13 -23.78
CA TYR A 87 35.94 -11.92 -23.65
C TYR A 87 36.18 -11.24 -22.31
N SER A 88 36.46 -9.93 -22.36
CA SER A 88 36.45 -9.05 -21.19
C SER A 88 35.05 -9.05 -20.57
N SER A 89 34.93 -9.57 -19.35
CA SER A 89 33.72 -9.40 -18.54
C SER A 89 33.84 -8.10 -17.75
N VAL A 90 32.81 -7.27 -17.77
CA VAL A 90 32.78 -6.02 -17.01
C VAL A 90 31.76 -6.16 -15.88
N ASN A 91 32.13 -5.73 -14.66
CA ASN A 91 31.21 -5.74 -13.53
C ASN A 91 30.41 -4.45 -13.52
N VAL A 92 29.08 -4.58 -13.48
CA VAL A 92 28.15 -3.47 -13.37
C VAL A 92 27.50 -3.53 -11.99
N PHE A 93 27.65 -2.43 -11.26
CA PHE A 93 27.07 -2.21 -9.93
C PHE A 93 25.88 -1.27 -10.07
N GLN A 94 24.70 -1.75 -9.66
CA GLN A 94 23.45 -1.01 -9.79
C GLN A 94 23.21 -0.13 -8.56
N THR A 95 22.51 0.99 -8.75
CA THR A 95 21.94 1.83 -7.66
C THR A 95 22.91 2.20 -6.54
N ILE A 96 24.00 2.89 -6.89
CA ILE A 96 24.96 3.43 -5.93
C ILE A 96 24.54 4.82 -5.52
N ASP A 97 24.53 5.07 -4.22
CA ASP A 97 24.41 6.40 -3.63
C ASP A 97 25.75 7.14 -3.76
N ALA A 98 25.76 8.24 -4.54
CA ALA A 98 26.97 9.01 -4.82
C ALA A 98 27.62 9.55 -3.54
N ASP A 99 26.79 9.89 -2.54
CA ASP A 99 27.25 10.52 -1.31
C ASP A 99 27.96 9.53 -0.37
N GLN A 100 27.75 8.22 -0.54
CA GLN A 100 28.37 7.17 0.26
C GLN A 100 29.71 6.68 -0.31
N LEU A 101 30.07 7.07 -1.54
CA LEU A 101 31.31 6.63 -2.17
C LEU A 101 32.53 7.30 -1.51
N PRO A 102 33.54 6.53 -1.06
CA PRO A 102 34.76 7.12 -0.52
C PRO A 102 35.47 7.95 -1.60
N LYS A 103 35.92 9.16 -1.26
CA LYS A 103 36.58 10.07 -2.22
C LYS A 103 37.92 9.55 -2.76
N THR A 104 38.52 8.54 -2.10
CA THR A 104 39.83 7.96 -2.44
C THR A 104 39.87 6.47 -2.16
N GLY A 105 40.58 5.69 -2.98
CA GLY A 105 40.86 4.28 -2.71
C GLY A 105 39.78 3.30 -3.19
N LEU A 106 38.94 3.70 -4.14
CA LEU A 106 37.82 2.89 -4.64
C LEU A 106 38.31 1.80 -5.59
N SER A 107 38.23 0.54 -5.18
CA SER A 107 38.50 -0.62 -6.04
C SER A 107 37.20 -1.31 -6.48
N CYS A 108 37.24 -2.08 -7.57
CA CYS A 108 36.14 -2.97 -7.96
C CYS A 108 35.70 -3.90 -6.82
N ALA A 109 36.63 -4.37 -6.00
CA ALA A 109 36.32 -5.26 -4.88
C ALA A 109 35.56 -4.52 -3.77
N SER A 110 35.98 -3.31 -3.41
CA SER A 110 35.29 -2.50 -2.40
C SER A 110 33.88 -2.07 -2.82
N LEU A 111 33.61 -1.93 -4.11
CA LEU A 111 32.27 -1.63 -4.62
C LEU A 111 31.26 -2.75 -4.31
N ASN A 112 31.69 -4.01 -4.28
CA ASN A 112 30.82 -5.13 -3.87
C ASN A 112 30.39 -4.99 -2.40
N ASP A 113 31.26 -4.45 -1.55
CA ASP A 113 30.96 -4.27 -0.12
C ASP A 113 30.04 -3.07 0.12
N VAL A 114 30.20 -1.99 -0.66
CA VAL A 114 29.34 -0.79 -0.59
C VAL A 114 27.92 -1.10 -1.04
N GLY A 115 27.75 -1.87 -2.14
CA GLY A 115 26.42 -2.24 -2.65
C GLY A 115 25.56 -2.97 -1.61
N ARG A 116 26.18 -3.85 -0.81
CA ARG A 116 25.49 -4.59 0.26
C ARG A 116 25.13 -3.74 1.49
N GLY A 117 25.81 -2.62 1.70
CA GLY A 117 25.60 -1.76 2.88
C GLY A 117 24.39 -0.83 2.77
N SER A 118 23.89 -0.59 1.55
CA SER A 118 22.85 0.41 1.26
C SER A 118 21.41 -0.14 1.33
N GLU A 119 21.19 -1.31 1.95
CA GLU A 119 19.84 -1.83 2.17
C GLU A 119 19.08 -0.90 3.14
N SER A 120 18.34 0.05 2.57
CA SER A 120 17.47 0.94 3.35
C SER A 120 16.34 0.13 3.98
N SER A 121 16.40 0.00 5.31
CA SER A 121 15.45 -0.70 6.20
C SER A 121 14.10 0.04 6.33
N SER A 122 13.56 0.53 5.22
CA SER A 122 12.28 1.23 5.21
C SER A 122 11.10 0.25 5.22
N ILE A 123 10.11 0.53 6.07
CA ILE A 123 8.84 -0.23 6.16
C ILE A 123 8.10 -0.26 4.80
N PHE A 124 8.34 0.74 3.94
CA PHE A 124 7.72 0.81 2.61
C PHE A 124 8.51 0.08 1.53
N SER A 125 9.85 0.04 1.62
CA SER A 125 10.62 -0.90 0.78
C SER A 125 10.24 -2.33 1.18
N PHE A 126 10.08 -2.61 2.48
CA PHE A 126 9.56 -3.87 2.99
C PHE A 126 8.24 -4.31 2.31
N LEU A 127 7.24 -3.43 2.16
CA LEU A 127 5.95 -3.87 1.55
C LEU A 127 6.00 -4.06 0.02
N PHE A 128 6.89 -3.36 -0.69
CA PHE A 128 6.79 -3.25 -2.16
C PHE A 128 8.09 -3.49 -2.94
N SER A 129 9.26 -3.70 -2.30
CA SER A 129 10.51 -3.92 -3.03
C SER A 129 10.67 -5.39 -3.44
N ILE A 130 10.85 -5.59 -4.74
CA ILE A 130 11.45 -6.79 -5.32
C ILE A 130 12.95 -6.48 -5.34
N LEU A 131 13.75 -7.16 -4.52
CA LEU A 131 15.19 -6.92 -4.41
C LEU A 131 15.86 -7.38 -5.73
N PRO A 132 16.47 -6.49 -6.53
CA PRO A 132 17.28 -6.91 -7.66
C PRO A 132 18.65 -7.43 -7.16
N ASP A 133 19.22 -8.43 -7.82
CA ASP A 133 20.63 -8.77 -7.64
C ASP A 133 21.50 -7.58 -8.07
N ASP A 134 22.23 -6.98 -7.11
CA ASP A 134 22.94 -5.70 -7.28
C ASP A 134 24.17 -5.75 -8.19
N THR A 135 24.67 -6.96 -8.47
CA THR A 135 25.88 -7.18 -9.27
C THR A 135 25.58 -8.04 -10.47
N LYS A 136 25.86 -7.51 -11.66
CA LYS A 136 25.70 -8.26 -12.92
C LYS A 136 26.97 -8.17 -13.73
N THR A 137 27.40 -9.30 -14.26
CA THR A 137 28.56 -9.39 -15.14
C THR A 137 28.10 -9.25 -16.59
N LEU A 138 28.65 -8.25 -17.28
CA LEU A 138 28.39 -7.99 -18.69
C LEU A 138 29.45 -8.72 -19.53
N ASN A 139 29.00 -9.61 -20.42
CA ASN A 139 29.86 -10.31 -21.36
C ASN A 139 29.71 -9.68 -22.75
N SER A 140 30.70 -9.84 -23.62
CA SER A 140 30.74 -9.22 -24.96
C SER A 140 29.51 -9.49 -25.85
N SER A 141 28.81 -10.60 -25.65
CA SER A 141 27.64 -11.01 -26.42
C SER A 141 26.30 -10.67 -25.76
N SER A 142 26.31 -10.18 -24.51
CA SER A 142 25.09 -9.86 -23.78
C SER A 142 24.86 -8.35 -23.71
N THR A 143 23.62 -7.94 -23.97
CA THR A 143 23.13 -6.61 -23.59
C THR A 143 22.54 -6.72 -22.19
N LEU A 144 23.06 -5.96 -21.24
CA LEU A 144 22.49 -5.88 -19.91
C LEU A 144 21.42 -4.80 -19.90
N ARG A 145 20.19 -5.18 -19.54
CA ARG A 145 19.07 -4.24 -19.40
C ARG A 145 18.51 -4.29 -17.99
N TRP A 146 18.28 -3.12 -17.40
CA TRP A 146 17.59 -3.01 -16.12
C TRP A 146 16.85 -1.67 -16.02
N MET A 147 15.89 -1.61 -15.11
CA MET A 147 15.18 -0.39 -14.76
C MET A 147 15.75 0.15 -13.45
N SER A 148 16.08 1.43 -13.42
CA SER A 148 16.51 2.14 -12.22
C SER A 148 15.52 3.26 -11.92
N PRO A 149 15.09 3.45 -10.66
CA PRO A 149 14.19 4.54 -10.33
C PRO A 149 14.86 5.89 -10.62
N THR A 150 14.08 6.86 -11.12
CA THR A 150 14.60 8.22 -11.35
C THR A 150 14.85 8.99 -10.05
N PHE A 151 14.14 8.64 -8.96
CA PHE A 151 14.39 9.23 -7.65
C PHE A 151 14.56 8.18 -6.54
N PRO A 152 15.53 8.37 -5.63
CA PRO A 152 16.59 9.39 -5.68
C PRO A 152 17.49 9.22 -6.91
N SER A 153 18.27 10.25 -7.27
CA SER A 153 19.18 10.20 -8.42
C SER A 153 20.10 8.99 -8.26
N SER A 154 19.86 7.98 -9.09
CA SER A 154 20.62 6.73 -9.02
C SER A 154 21.91 6.90 -9.80
N CYS A 155 23.02 6.39 -9.25
CA CYS A 155 24.23 6.19 -10.03
C CYS A 155 24.44 4.70 -10.28
N PHE A 156 25.17 4.36 -11.33
CA PHE A 156 25.69 3.02 -11.54
C PHE A 156 27.19 3.09 -11.80
N ALA A 157 27.94 2.11 -11.31
CA ALA A 157 29.37 2.04 -11.56
C ALA A 157 29.69 0.87 -12.49
N VAL A 158 30.64 1.12 -13.37
CA VAL A 158 31.17 0.13 -14.30
C VAL A 158 32.66 0.01 -14.05
N CYS A 159 33.13 -1.21 -13.85
CA CYS A 159 34.55 -1.44 -13.61
C CYS A 159 35.03 -2.73 -14.29
N ASP A 160 36.25 -2.68 -14.82
CA ASP A 160 36.90 -3.83 -15.45
C ASP A 160 37.75 -4.58 -14.41
N PRO A 161 37.41 -5.84 -14.09
CA PRO A 161 38.18 -6.65 -13.14
C PRO A 161 39.48 -7.21 -13.74
N SER A 162 39.73 -7.05 -15.05
CA SER A 162 40.87 -7.68 -15.72
C SER A 162 42.22 -7.16 -15.22
N THR A 163 43.17 -8.09 -15.06
CA THR A 163 44.53 -7.78 -14.63
C THR A 163 45.34 -7.17 -15.80
N PRO A 164 46.28 -6.26 -15.52
CA PRO A 164 46.99 -5.45 -16.53
C PRO A 164 47.92 -6.23 -17.49
N ALA A 165 47.90 -7.57 -17.48
CA ALA A 165 48.83 -8.41 -18.23
C ALA A 165 48.37 -8.75 -19.67
N GLY A 166 47.18 -8.29 -20.10
CA GLY A 166 46.62 -8.61 -21.42
C GLY A 166 46.80 -7.50 -22.48
N PRO A 167 46.94 -7.83 -23.78
CA PRO A 167 47.09 -6.84 -24.85
C PRO A 167 45.84 -5.97 -25.06
N THR A 168 45.94 -4.72 -24.57
CA THR A 168 45.49 -3.39 -25.06
C THR A 168 44.21 -3.14 -25.89
N GLN A 169 43.39 -4.13 -26.26
CA GLN A 169 42.09 -3.81 -26.87
C GLN A 169 41.09 -3.38 -25.79
N ARG A 170 40.81 -2.08 -25.76
CA ARG A 170 39.87 -1.48 -24.81
C ARG A 170 38.45 -1.67 -25.33
N PRO A 171 37.58 -2.38 -24.60
CA PRO A 171 36.18 -2.45 -24.97
C PRO A 171 35.54 -1.06 -24.84
N ALA A 172 34.74 -0.68 -25.83
CA ALA A 172 33.91 0.51 -25.75
C ALA A 172 32.56 0.10 -25.15
N LEU A 173 32.15 0.77 -24.08
CA LEU A 173 30.83 0.58 -23.48
C LEU A 173 29.85 1.51 -24.18
N THR A 174 28.86 0.93 -24.84
CA THR A 174 27.71 1.66 -25.37
C THR A 174 26.58 1.59 -24.37
N ALA A 175 26.19 2.74 -23.84
CA ALA A 175 25.09 2.87 -22.90
C ALA A 175 23.96 3.67 -23.55
N LYS A 176 22.78 3.08 -23.58
CA LYS A 176 21.56 3.73 -24.05
C LYS A 176 20.56 3.82 -22.92
N VAL A 177 20.18 5.04 -22.58
CA VAL A 177 19.28 5.34 -21.46
C VAL A 177 17.98 5.93 -22.01
N GLU A 178 16.89 5.19 -21.84
CA GLU A 178 15.54 5.64 -22.17
C GLU A 178 14.75 5.86 -20.88
N LEU A 179 13.85 6.85 -20.86
CA LEU A 179 12.83 6.93 -19.80
C LEU A 179 11.65 6.07 -20.22
N ARG A 180 11.27 5.10 -19.38
CA ARG A 180 10.07 4.28 -19.56
C ARG A 180 9.12 4.45 -18.40
N LEU A 181 7.83 4.51 -18.70
CA LEU A 181 6.80 4.50 -17.68
C LEU A 181 6.77 3.12 -17.02
N ASN A 182 6.93 3.08 -15.70
CA ASN A 182 6.85 1.82 -14.97
C ASN A 182 5.36 1.45 -14.82
N GLU A 183 4.90 0.55 -15.68
CA GLU A 183 3.51 0.10 -15.73
C GLU A 183 3.02 -0.38 -14.35
N LEU A 184 3.87 -1.04 -13.57
CA LEU A 184 3.51 -1.56 -12.25
C LEU A 184 3.26 -0.43 -11.26
N HIS A 185 4.18 0.54 -11.16
CA HIS A 185 4.00 1.69 -10.27
C HIS A 185 2.81 2.55 -10.71
N PHE A 186 2.62 2.73 -12.02
CA PHE A 186 1.46 3.41 -12.56
C PHE A 186 0.14 2.69 -12.20
N LEU A 187 0.07 1.37 -12.35
CA LEU A 187 -1.09 0.57 -11.97
C LEU A 187 -1.34 0.62 -10.46
N LEU A 188 -0.30 0.62 -9.63
CA LEU A 188 -0.40 0.78 -8.19
C LEU A 188 -0.95 2.17 -7.82
N ALA A 189 -0.44 3.23 -8.43
CA ALA A 189 -0.93 4.59 -8.22
C ALA A 189 -2.40 4.71 -8.64
N LEU A 190 -2.76 4.13 -9.79
CA LEU A 190 -4.14 4.08 -10.27
C LEU A 190 -5.04 3.30 -9.30
N LEU A 191 -4.59 2.15 -8.79
CA LEU A 191 -5.31 1.36 -7.80
C LEU A 191 -5.53 2.15 -6.50
N GLY A 192 -4.49 2.83 -6.00
CA GLY A 192 -4.59 3.69 -4.82
C GLY A 192 -5.57 4.84 -5.01
N LEU A 193 -5.58 5.45 -6.21
CA LEU A 193 -6.54 6.50 -6.58
C LEU A 193 -7.97 5.97 -6.65
N VAL A 194 -8.18 4.82 -7.29
CA VAL A 194 -9.49 4.15 -7.33
C VAL A 194 -9.98 3.84 -5.92
N LEU A 195 -9.12 3.32 -5.04
CA LEU A 195 -9.47 3.06 -3.63
C LEU A 195 -9.86 4.33 -2.88
N LEU A 196 -9.12 5.42 -3.06
CA LEU A 196 -9.42 6.71 -2.43
C LEU A 196 -10.77 7.27 -2.86
N LEU A 197 -11.06 7.26 -4.16
CA LEU A 197 -12.31 7.79 -4.72
C LEU A 197 -13.51 6.87 -4.46
N SER A 198 -13.30 5.56 -4.49
CA SER A 198 -14.36 4.58 -4.23
C SER A 198 -14.55 4.24 -2.75
N ALA A 199 -13.78 4.84 -1.83
CA ALA A 199 -13.83 4.54 -0.40
C ALA A 199 -15.25 4.65 0.19
N ASN A 200 -16.02 5.68 -0.19
CA ASN A 200 -17.41 5.84 0.24
C ASN A 200 -18.27 4.68 -0.24
N TYR A 201 -18.22 4.43 -1.55
CA TYR A 201 -19.01 3.39 -2.19
C TYR A 201 -18.68 2.00 -1.62
N LEU A 202 -17.40 1.66 -1.50
CA LEU A 202 -16.94 0.38 -0.95
C LEU A 202 -17.34 0.21 0.52
N SER A 203 -17.25 1.27 1.33
CA SER A 203 -17.66 1.23 2.75
C SER A 203 -19.16 1.00 2.96
N GLU A 204 -19.99 1.23 1.94
CA GLU A 204 -21.43 0.96 2.00
C GLU A 204 -21.80 -0.44 1.52
N LYS A 205 -20.94 -1.10 0.74
CA LYS A 205 -21.21 -2.43 0.18
C LYS A 205 -20.87 -3.54 1.16
N ILE A 206 -21.88 -4.32 1.52
CA ILE A 206 -21.75 -5.50 2.38
C ILE A 206 -20.75 -6.53 1.82
N SER A 207 -20.69 -6.68 0.49
CA SER A 207 -19.75 -7.59 -0.17
C SER A 207 -18.28 -7.26 0.13
N PHE A 208 -17.95 -5.97 0.29
CA PHE A 208 -16.61 -5.54 0.62
C PHE A 208 -16.21 -6.03 2.02
N TYR A 209 -17.12 -5.98 3.00
CA TYR A 209 -16.87 -6.50 4.35
C TYR A 209 -16.62 -8.01 4.37
N TYR A 210 -17.35 -8.77 3.55
CA TYR A 210 -17.10 -10.21 3.37
C TYR A 210 -15.71 -10.45 2.79
N ALA A 211 -15.37 -9.76 1.70
CA ALA A 211 -14.07 -9.90 1.06
C ALA A 211 -12.90 -9.51 1.99
N SER A 212 -13.02 -8.40 2.73
CA SER A 212 -12.00 -7.95 3.67
C SER A 212 -11.87 -8.91 4.87
N GLY A 213 -13.00 -9.43 5.38
CA GLY A 213 -13.00 -10.39 6.49
C GLY A 213 -12.35 -11.71 6.09
N VAL A 214 -12.71 -12.26 4.93
CA VAL A 214 -12.09 -13.47 4.37
C VAL A 214 -10.60 -13.23 4.13
N GLY A 215 -10.22 -12.10 3.54
CA GLY A 215 -8.82 -11.74 3.30
C GLY A 215 -8.00 -11.68 4.59
N PHE A 216 -8.54 -11.10 5.66
CA PHE A 216 -7.89 -11.03 6.96
C PHE A 216 -7.70 -12.42 7.60
N VAL A 217 -8.70 -13.30 7.51
CA VAL A 217 -8.59 -14.68 8.01
C VAL A 217 -7.56 -15.48 7.23
N VAL A 218 -7.56 -15.38 5.89
CA VAL A 218 -6.56 -16.04 5.04
C VAL A 218 -5.16 -15.54 5.39
N LEU A 219 -4.95 -14.22 5.47
CA LEU A 219 -3.66 -13.64 5.84
C LEU A 219 -3.21 -14.09 7.23
N SER A 220 -4.10 -14.07 8.22
CA SER A 220 -3.82 -14.49 9.59
C SER A 220 -3.47 -15.99 9.65
N SER A 221 -4.20 -16.84 8.93
CA SER A 221 -3.93 -18.28 8.85
C SER A 221 -2.57 -18.59 8.21
N LEU A 222 -2.19 -17.85 7.16
CA LEU A 222 -0.89 -17.98 6.50
C LEU A 222 0.24 -17.55 7.44
N LEU A 223 0.03 -16.48 8.21
CA LEU A 223 0.98 -16.02 9.23
C LEU A 223 1.18 -17.08 10.31
N VAL A 224 0.11 -17.69 10.82
CA VAL A 224 0.19 -18.80 11.80
C VAL A 224 0.91 -20.01 11.20
N LEU A 225 0.58 -20.40 9.98
CA LEU A 225 1.24 -21.51 9.27
C LEU A 225 2.75 -21.25 9.13
N LEU A 226 3.14 -20.03 8.77
CA LEU A 226 4.53 -19.63 8.68
C LEU A 226 5.25 -19.73 10.04
N ILE A 227 4.64 -19.24 11.12
CA ILE A 227 5.21 -19.36 12.47
C ILE A 227 5.42 -20.83 12.84
N VAL A 228 4.47 -21.71 12.49
CA VAL A 228 4.60 -23.15 12.71
C VAL A 228 5.72 -23.74 11.86
N LEU A 229 5.83 -23.38 10.58
CA LEU A 229 6.91 -23.85 9.69
C LEU A 229 8.29 -23.41 10.20
N ILE A 230 8.43 -22.16 10.64
CA ILE A 230 9.66 -21.65 11.24
C ILE A 230 10.02 -22.46 12.50
N ARG A 231 9.05 -22.87 13.30
CA ARG A 231 9.28 -23.72 14.48
C ARG A 231 9.59 -25.18 14.14
N MET A 232 9.08 -25.70 13.04
CA MET A 232 9.29 -27.09 12.62
C MET A 232 10.62 -27.30 11.89
N LEU A 233 11.24 -26.24 11.35
CA LEU A 233 12.59 -26.31 10.81
C LEU A 233 13.57 -26.63 11.94
N PRO A 234 14.23 -27.81 11.94
CA PRO A 234 15.22 -28.15 12.96
C PRO A 234 16.47 -27.31 12.71
N MET A 235 16.46 -26.07 13.20
CA MET A 235 17.62 -25.19 13.22
C MET A 235 18.65 -25.81 14.18
N LYS A 236 19.49 -26.68 13.64
CA LYS A 236 20.68 -27.17 14.32
C LYS A 236 21.52 -25.95 14.75
N ARG A 237 21.60 -25.71 16.06
CA ARG A 237 22.43 -24.71 16.78
C ARG A 237 22.12 -23.20 16.64
N GLY A 238 21.37 -22.73 15.64
CA GLY A 238 21.11 -21.28 15.47
C GLY A 238 20.00 -20.65 16.35
N GLY A 239 19.04 -21.45 16.82
CA GLY A 239 17.82 -20.93 17.46
C GLY A 239 18.02 -20.25 18.82
N ALA A 240 19.02 -20.66 19.59
CA ALA A 240 19.30 -20.09 20.92
C ALA A 240 19.84 -18.65 20.85
N ILE A 241 20.54 -18.32 19.76
CA ILE A 241 21.11 -16.98 19.53
C ILE A 241 20.01 -16.03 19.04
N LEU A 242 19.13 -16.47 18.14
CA LEU A 242 17.97 -15.66 17.75
C LEU A 242 17.07 -15.38 18.95
N GLN A 243 16.78 -16.38 19.77
CA GLN A 243 15.93 -16.21 20.96
C GLN A 243 16.54 -15.25 22.00
N SER A 244 17.87 -15.24 22.17
CA SER A 244 18.53 -14.26 23.05
C SER A 244 18.56 -12.85 22.44
N VAL A 245 18.74 -12.72 21.12
CA VAL A 245 18.66 -11.44 20.39
C VAL A 245 17.24 -10.85 20.44
N PHE A 246 16.20 -11.68 20.34
CA PHE A 246 14.79 -11.28 20.50
C PHE A 246 14.48 -10.69 21.88
N VAL A 247 15.17 -11.16 22.93
CA VAL A 247 14.97 -10.70 24.31
C VAL A 247 15.86 -9.50 24.66
N LEU A 248 17.06 -9.41 24.06
CA LEU A 248 18.06 -8.40 24.40
C LEU A 248 17.94 -7.12 23.55
N LEU A 249 17.44 -7.19 22.31
CA LEU A 249 16.99 -6.02 21.55
C LEU A 249 15.56 -5.61 21.99
N GLY A 250 15.43 -5.11 23.22
CA GLY A 250 14.19 -4.63 23.82
C GLY A 250 13.58 -3.37 23.17
N GLY A 251 13.77 -3.14 21.87
CA GLY A 251 12.97 -2.21 21.08
C GLY A 251 11.90 -3.02 20.35
N THR A 252 10.73 -3.20 20.97
CA THR A 252 9.62 -4.03 20.42
C THR A 252 9.30 -3.73 18.96
N PHE A 253 9.41 -2.47 18.53
CA PHE A 253 9.16 -2.09 17.14
C PHE A 253 10.27 -2.51 16.17
N GLY A 254 11.55 -2.34 16.52
CA GLY A 254 12.68 -2.67 15.63
C GLY A 254 12.78 -4.18 15.36
N VAL A 255 12.57 -4.99 16.41
CA VAL A 255 12.54 -6.45 16.29
C VAL A 255 11.32 -6.92 15.49
N VAL A 256 10.17 -6.27 15.66
CA VAL A 256 8.99 -6.57 14.84
C VAL A 256 9.26 -6.27 13.36
N PHE A 257 9.97 -5.19 13.01
CA PHE A 257 10.30 -4.90 11.62
C PHE A 257 11.29 -5.90 11.02
N MET A 258 12.34 -6.28 11.74
CA MET A 258 13.27 -7.32 11.26
C MET A 258 12.58 -8.68 11.14
N LEU A 259 11.72 -9.02 12.10
CA LEU A 259 10.93 -10.25 12.03
C LEU A 259 9.96 -10.20 10.85
N LEU A 260 9.32 -9.06 10.60
CA LEU A 260 8.45 -8.87 9.45
C LEU A 260 9.22 -9.04 8.14
N ASP A 261 10.41 -8.46 7.99
CA ASP A 261 11.26 -8.60 6.80
C ASP A 261 11.70 -10.05 6.56
N TYR A 262 12.14 -10.71 7.63
CA TYR A 262 12.42 -12.13 7.59
C TYR A 262 11.20 -12.97 7.20
N ILE A 263 10.04 -12.67 7.80
CA ILE A 263 8.76 -13.32 7.50
C ILE A 263 8.41 -13.11 6.03
N ARG A 264 8.53 -11.89 5.50
CA ARG A 264 8.22 -11.59 4.10
C ARG A 264 9.14 -12.33 3.16
N SER A 265 10.45 -12.23 3.34
CA SER A 265 11.42 -12.91 2.49
C SER A 265 11.17 -14.42 2.49
N SER A 266 10.93 -15.00 3.67
CA SER A 266 10.59 -16.41 3.82
C SER A 266 9.25 -16.77 3.16
N VAL A 267 8.21 -15.97 3.37
CA VAL A 267 6.88 -16.16 2.75
C VAL A 267 7.00 -16.10 1.24
N TRP A 268 7.75 -15.13 0.70
CA TRP A 268 7.90 -14.95 -0.74
C TRP A 268 8.69 -16.09 -1.36
N GLN A 269 9.75 -16.54 -0.70
CA GLN A 269 10.51 -17.71 -1.13
C GLN A 269 9.66 -19.00 -1.09
N ILE A 270 8.84 -19.19 -0.05
CA ILE A 270 7.93 -20.34 0.05
C ILE A 270 6.81 -20.25 -0.99
N LEU A 271 6.22 -19.08 -1.19
CA LEU A 271 5.19 -18.85 -2.22
C LEU A 271 5.74 -19.10 -3.62
N ALA A 272 6.93 -18.58 -3.93
CA ALA A 272 7.54 -18.72 -5.24
C ALA A 272 7.95 -20.18 -5.53
N SER A 273 8.42 -20.91 -4.51
CA SER A 273 8.82 -22.30 -4.67
C SER A 273 7.65 -23.29 -4.78
N ASN A 274 6.50 -22.97 -4.18
CA ASN A 274 5.34 -23.87 -4.11
C ASN A 274 4.02 -23.16 -4.45
N ALA A 275 4.02 -22.32 -5.49
CA ALA A 275 2.90 -21.45 -5.84
C ALA A 275 1.57 -22.19 -5.98
N GLU A 276 1.58 -23.40 -6.58
CA GLU A 276 0.38 -24.22 -6.76
C GLU A 276 -0.24 -24.69 -5.43
N ILE A 277 0.60 -25.17 -4.50
CA ILE A 277 0.16 -25.65 -3.19
C ILE A 277 -0.35 -24.47 -2.34
N THR A 278 0.36 -23.35 -2.35
CA THR A 278 -0.07 -22.15 -1.63
C THR A 278 -1.38 -21.60 -2.19
N PHE A 279 -1.54 -21.58 -3.51
CA PHE A 279 -2.80 -21.17 -4.14
C PHE A 279 -3.96 -22.07 -3.73
N CYS A 280 -3.76 -23.39 -3.74
CA CYS A 280 -4.77 -24.35 -3.29
C CYS A 280 -5.15 -24.15 -1.82
N TYR A 281 -4.15 -23.93 -0.94
CA TYR A 281 -4.38 -23.62 0.48
C TYR A 281 -5.20 -22.33 0.66
N VAL A 282 -4.82 -21.24 -0.02
CA VAL A 282 -5.52 -19.95 0.03
C VAL A 282 -6.96 -20.11 -0.47
N ALA A 283 -7.19 -20.89 -1.52
CA ALA A 283 -8.53 -21.16 -2.03
C ALA A 283 -9.39 -21.93 -1.02
N ILE A 284 -8.85 -23.00 -0.41
CA ILE A 284 -9.59 -23.81 0.58
C ILE A 284 -9.92 -22.98 1.82
N VAL A 285 -8.94 -22.30 2.40
CA VAL A 285 -9.14 -21.46 3.60
C VAL A 285 -10.07 -20.29 3.29
N GLY A 286 -9.93 -19.68 2.11
CA GLY A 286 -10.82 -18.62 1.64
C GLY A 286 -12.27 -19.08 1.52
N CYS A 287 -12.51 -20.23 0.90
CA CYS A 287 -13.84 -20.83 0.79
C CYS A 287 -14.44 -21.18 2.16
N LEU A 288 -13.68 -21.83 3.04
CA LEU A 288 -14.14 -22.17 4.39
C LEU A 288 -14.48 -20.92 5.21
N SER A 289 -13.64 -19.90 5.14
CA SER A 289 -13.87 -18.62 5.82
C SER A 289 -15.11 -17.91 5.26
N PHE A 290 -15.30 -17.94 3.94
CA PHE A 290 -16.48 -17.37 3.29
C PHE A 290 -17.76 -18.07 3.75
N VAL A 291 -17.78 -19.42 3.77
CA VAL A 291 -18.91 -20.20 4.26
C VAL A 291 -19.20 -19.88 5.73
N PHE A 292 -18.16 -19.76 6.56
CA PHE A 292 -18.31 -19.39 7.97
C PHE A 292 -18.93 -17.99 8.15
N PHE A 293 -18.37 -16.97 7.50
CA PHE A 293 -18.92 -15.61 7.58
C PHE A 293 -20.34 -15.50 7.02
N TYR A 294 -20.64 -16.25 5.95
CA TYR A 294 -21.96 -16.30 5.35
C TYR A 294 -22.97 -16.93 6.31
N TRP A 295 -22.65 -18.09 6.90
CA TRP A 295 -23.56 -18.81 7.77
C TRP A 295 -23.91 -18.02 9.05
N PHE A 296 -22.92 -17.35 9.65
CA PHE A 296 -23.14 -16.54 10.85
C PHE A 296 -23.68 -15.13 10.57
N HIS A 297 -23.83 -14.72 9.30
CA HIS A 297 -24.29 -13.38 8.91
C HIS A 297 -23.52 -12.25 9.63
N LEU A 298 -22.22 -12.48 9.89
CA LEU A 298 -21.40 -11.60 10.72
C LEU A 298 -21.27 -10.19 10.13
N PRO A 299 -20.95 -10.01 8.84
CA PRO A 299 -20.86 -8.67 8.25
C PRO A 299 -22.18 -7.90 8.27
N GLU A 300 -23.31 -8.58 7.99
CA GLU A 300 -24.63 -7.93 7.97
C GLU A 300 -25.02 -7.43 9.36
N THR A 301 -24.87 -8.30 10.37
CA THR A 301 -25.17 -7.95 11.77
C THR A 301 -24.25 -6.84 12.29
N LEU A 302 -22.97 -6.86 11.94
CA LEU A 302 -22.00 -5.83 12.33
C LEU A 302 -22.34 -4.47 11.71
N VAL A 303 -22.61 -4.43 10.41
CA VAL A 303 -22.88 -3.19 9.66
C VAL A 303 -24.21 -2.57 10.08
N PHE A 304 -25.23 -3.39 10.35
CA PHE A 304 -26.53 -2.90 10.81
C PHE A 304 -26.49 -2.39 12.26
N LYS A 305 -25.81 -3.12 13.15
CA LYS A 305 -25.77 -2.78 14.59
C LYS A 305 -24.83 -1.61 14.89
N TYR A 306 -23.75 -1.44 14.12
CA TYR A 306 -22.71 -0.44 14.39
C TYR A 306 -22.45 0.48 13.19
N PRO A 307 -23.23 1.56 13.00
CA PRO A 307 -23.04 2.49 11.86
C PRO A 307 -21.66 3.17 11.86
N ARG A 308 -21.00 3.26 13.03
CA ARG A 308 -19.64 3.77 13.17
C ARG A 308 -18.60 2.96 12.38
N THR A 309 -18.85 1.68 12.14
CA THR A 309 -17.94 0.80 11.37
C THR A 309 -17.82 1.24 9.91
N LYS A 310 -18.87 1.81 9.32
CA LYS A 310 -18.84 2.37 7.95
C LYS A 310 -17.87 3.55 7.85
N ILE A 311 -17.94 4.45 8.84
CA ILE A 311 -17.06 5.62 8.91
C ILE A 311 -15.60 5.18 9.08
N ILE A 312 -15.33 4.26 10.01
CA ILE A 312 -13.97 3.73 10.22
C ILE A 312 -13.45 3.05 8.96
N MET A 313 -14.27 2.21 8.30
CA MET A 313 -13.86 1.51 7.08
C MET A 313 -13.58 2.49 5.92
N LYS A 314 -14.41 3.54 5.76
CA LYS A 314 -14.17 4.62 4.80
C LYS A 314 -12.80 5.27 5.01
N TYR A 315 -12.48 5.66 6.25
CA TYR A 315 -11.17 6.28 6.55
C TYR A 315 -10.02 5.31 6.36
N LEU A 316 -10.18 4.05 6.77
CA LEU A 316 -9.17 3.02 6.59
C LEU A 316 -8.87 2.79 5.10
N LEU A 317 -9.90 2.69 4.25
CA LEU A 317 -9.77 2.58 2.81
C LEU A 317 -9.03 3.77 2.19
N ARG A 318 -9.30 4.98 2.67
CA ARG A 318 -8.61 6.19 2.20
C ARG A 318 -7.15 6.23 2.62
N ILE A 319 -6.86 5.89 3.88
CA ILE A 319 -5.48 5.81 4.37
C ILE A 319 -4.73 4.76 3.55
N VAL A 320 -5.31 3.57 3.33
CA VAL A 320 -4.69 2.52 2.50
C VAL A 320 -4.50 3.01 1.07
N GLY A 321 -5.52 3.60 0.43
CA GLY A 321 -5.40 4.12 -0.94
C GLY A 321 -4.33 5.20 -1.07
N ALA A 322 -4.26 6.12 -0.11
CA ALA A 322 -3.23 7.15 -0.08
C ALA A 322 -1.83 6.57 0.17
N LEU A 323 -1.70 5.58 1.06
CA LEU A 323 -0.43 4.86 1.27
C LEU A 323 0.03 4.18 -0.02
N VAL A 324 -0.87 3.51 -0.74
CA VAL A 324 -0.60 2.87 -2.04
C VAL A 324 -0.16 3.89 -3.09
N ILE A 325 -0.82 5.06 -3.16
CA ILE A 325 -0.36 6.14 -4.05
C ILE A 325 1.05 6.59 -3.67
N THR A 326 1.31 6.84 -2.38
CA THR A 326 2.62 7.34 -1.95
C THR A 326 3.73 6.31 -2.02
N SER A 327 3.42 5.00 -2.01
CA SER A 327 4.40 3.96 -2.30
C SER A 327 4.67 3.82 -3.80
N ALA A 328 3.70 4.20 -4.64
CA ALA A 328 3.81 4.11 -6.09
C ALA A 328 4.55 5.30 -6.72
N ILE A 329 4.48 6.47 -6.10
CA ILE A 329 5.09 7.71 -6.60
C ILE A 329 6.49 7.85 -6.01
N TYR A 330 7.49 7.92 -6.89
CA TYR A 330 8.84 8.32 -6.47
C TYR A 330 8.84 9.81 -6.11
N LEU A 331 9.24 10.12 -4.89
CA LEU A 331 9.31 11.51 -4.43
C LEU A 331 10.69 12.09 -4.75
N PRO A 332 10.76 13.31 -5.30
CA PRO A 332 12.02 13.91 -5.75
C PRO A 332 12.94 14.35 -4.62
N PHE A 333 12.49 14.25 -3.37
CA PHE A 333 13.25 14.74 -2.24
C PHE A 333 14.18 13.65 -1.73
N THR A 334 15.49 13.93 -1.79
CA THR A 334 16.47 13.17 -1.00
C THR A 334 16.21 13.41 0.49
N GLU A 335 16.56 12.43 1.32
CA GLU A 335 16.29 12.48 2.76
C GLU A 335 16.94 13.73 3.42
N HIS A 336 18.09 14.15 2.87
CA HIS A 336 18.83 15.33 3.30
C HIS A 336 18.22 16.66 2.86
N GLU A 337 17.70 16.79 1.64
CA GLU A 337 17.11 18.05 1.16
C GLU A 337 15.80 18.37 1.87
N LEU A 338 14.94 17.37 2.06
CA LEU A 338 13.70 17.58 2.78
C LEU A 338 13.97 17.94 4.24
N LEU A 339 14.96 17.29 4.84
CA LEU A 339 15.40 17.63 6.19
C LEU A 339 15.89 19.07 6.25
N THR A 340 16.83 19.46 5.40
CA THR A 340 17.45 20.78 5.48
C THR A 340 16.38 21.86 5.25
N GLY A 341 15.41 21.61 4.37
CA GLY A 341 14.23 22.44 4.20
C GLY A 341 13.31 22.50 5.43
N LEU A 342 12.98 21.36 6.04
CA LEU A 342 12.16 21.29 7.26
C LEU A 342 12.87 21.88 8.48
N ALA A 343 14.17 21.64 8.63
CA ALA A 343 15.01 22.21 9.68
C ALA A 343 15.12 23.72 9.47
N TYR A 344 15.29 24.20 8.24
CA TYR A 344 15.25 25.62 7.92
C TYR A 344 13.89 26.22 8.27
N TYR A 345 12.79 25.60 7.86
CA TYR A 345 11.43 26.07 8.16
C TYR A 345 11.12 26.04 9.66
N ALA A 346 11.42 24.94 10.35
CA ALA A 346 11.26 24.79 11.80
C ALA A 346 12.15 25.79 12.54
N SER A 347 13.41 25.98 12.12
CA SER A 347 14.30 26.99 12.68
C SER A 347 13.77 28.40 12.45
N SER A 348 13.14 28.68 11.29
CA SER A 348 12.54 29.98 11.01
C SER A 348 11.32 30.28 11.89
N TYR A 349 10.55 29.23 12.23
CA TYR A 349 9.40 29.32 13.12
C TYR A 349 9.79 29.36 14.61
N ILE A 350 10.89 28.70 14.95
CA ILE A 350 11.47 28.61 16.31
C ILE A 350 12.55 29.69 16.52
N SER A 351 12.82 30.55 15.53
CA SER A 351 13.72 31.71 15.59
C SER A 351 13.13 32.85 16.45
N ASN A 352 12.55 32.49 17.59
CA ASN A 352 12.73 33.22 18.82
C ASN A 352 13.76 32.46 19.67
N LYS A 353 15.05 32.71 19.38
CA LYS A 353 16.23 32.41 20.24
C LYS A 353 16.45 30.96 20.72
N VAL A 354 16.30 29.94 19.87
CA VAL A 354 16.81 28.60 20.23
C VAL A 354 18.16 28.35 19.53
N THR A 355 19.20 28.21 20.36
CA THR A 355 20.60 27.97 20.00
C THR A 355 20.80 26.66 19.21
N SER A 356 21.75 26.73 18.27
CA SER A 356 22.04 25.87 17.11
C SER A 356 22.34 24.36 17.32
N GLU A 357 22.10 23.77 18.49
CA GLU A 357 22.45 22.36 18.75
C GLU A 357 21.33 21.55 19.42
N SER A 358 20.06 21.84 19.09
CA SER A 358 18.97 21.09 19.69
C SER A 358 18.89 19.65 19.12
N PRO A 359 18.71 18.61 19.95
CA PRO A 359 18.57 17.21 19.52
C PRO A 359 17.38 16.96 18.57
N VAL A 360 16.47 17.94 18.46
CA VAL A 360 15.32 17.91 17.55
C VAL A 360 15.76 17.91 16.09
N THR A 361 16.84 18.61 15.72
CA THR A 361 17.30 18.64 14.32
C THR A 361 17.81 17.28 13.85
N ARG A 362 18.52 16.53 14.71
CA ARG A 362 18.95 15.14 14.43
C ARG A 362 17.78 14.15 14.35
N ILE A 363 16.74 14.32 15.15
CA ILE A 363 15.54 13.47 15.06
C ILE A 363 14.78 13.77 13.78
N LEU A 364 14.66 15.06 13.41
CA LEU A 364 14.07 15.49 12.15
C LEU A 364 14.86 14.91 10.97
N GLU A 365 16.19 14.86 11.05
CA GLU A 365 17.09 14.32 10.00
C GLU A 365 16.75 12.89 9.64
N TYR A 366 16.54 12.09 10.66
CA TYR A 366 16.23 10.69 10.50
C TYR A 366 14.76 10.40 10.13
N THR A 367 13.83 11.33 10.41
CA THR A 367 12.38 11.13 10.20
C THR A 367 11.79 11.88 9.00
N SER A 368 12.56 12.78 8.39
CA SER A 368 12.11 13.72 7.35
C SER A 368 11.38 13.07 6.16
N PRO A 369 11.92 12.05 5.46
CA PRO A 369 11.32 11.57 4.20
C PRO A 369 10.01 10.83 4.45
N LYS A 370 9.93 10.14 5.58
CA LYS A 370 8.72 9.46 6.05
C LYS A 370 7.65 10.48 6.41
N LEU A 371 8.03 11.58 7.03
CA LEU A 371 7.13 12.67 7.40
C LEU A 371 6.55 13.36 6.16
N ALA A 372 7.36 13.63 5.13
CA ALA A 372 6.84 14.18 3.87
C ALA A 372 5.82 13.27 3.20
N ARG A 373 6.09 11.96 3.13
CA ARG A 373 5.12 10.98 2.63
C ARG A 373 3.83 11.03 3.42
N VAL A 374 3.91 11.05 4.76
CA VAL A 374 2.74 11.17 5.63
C VAL A 374 2.00 12.50 5.41
N ILE A 375 2.69 13.62 5.25
CA ILE A 375 2.09 14.92 4.97
C ILE A 375 1.35 14.89 3.62
N ILE A 376 1.95 14.29 2.59
CA ILE A 376 1.32 14.15 1.28
C ILE A 376 0.09 13.22 1.37
N VAL A 377 0.19 12.09 2.07
CA VAL A 377 -0.96 11.22 2.38
C VAL A 377 -2.07 12.02 3.04
N MET A 378 -1.74 12.79 4.08
CA MET A 378 -2.71 13.62 4.80
C MET A 378 -3.31 14.70 3.90
N ALA A 379 -2.51 15.38 3.08
CA ALA A 379 -2.98 16.40 2.16
C ALA A 379 -3.93 15.82 1.10
N VAL A 380 -3.59 14.66 0.53
CA VAL A 380 -4.46 13.96 -0.43
C VAL A 380 -5.78 13.55 0.24
N VAL A 381 -5.72 12.95 1.43
CA VAL A 381 -6.94 12.55 2.17
C VAL A 381 -7.81 13.77 2.50
N LEU A 382 -7.21 14.85 2.99
CA LEU A 382 -7.92 16.10 3.29
C LEU A 382 -8.50 16.75 2.04
N PHE A 383 -7.81 16.69 0.92
CA PHE A 383 -8.32 17.18 -0.36
C PHE A 383 -9.53 16.38 -0.83
N VAL A 384 -9.51 15.05 -0.73
CA VAL A 384 -10.68 14.22 -1.04
C VAL A 384 -11.86 14.54 -0.13
N GLU A 385 -11.62 14.72 1.17
CA GLU A 385 -12.66 15.16 2.12
C GLU A 385 -13.24 16.52 1.76
N PHE A 386 -12.38 17.47 1.41
CA PHE A 386 -12.79 18.80 0.98
C PHE A 386 -13.67 18.73 -0.27
N MET A 387 -13.27 17.93 -1.27
CA MET A 387 -14.04 17.76 -2.50
C MET A 387 -15.42 17.15 -2.25
N GLU A 388 -15.52 16.18 -1.35
CA GLU A 388 -16.82 15.62 -0.95
C GLU A 388 -17.69 16.62 -0.19
N TRP A 389 -17.09 17.40 0.71
CA TRP A 389 -17.78 18.46 1.42
C TRP A 389 -18.31 19.52 0.45
N VAL A 390 -17.50 19.94 -0.52
CA VAL A 390 -17.91 20.86 -1.60
C VAL A 390 -19.04 20.24 -2.42
N GLN A 391 -18.94 18.97 -2.79
CA GLN A 391 -20.01 18.28 -3.52
C GLN A 391 -21.31 18.26 -2.71
N GLN A 392 -21.27 17.99 -1.41
CA GLN A 392 -22.44 18.00 -0.54
C GLN A 392 -23.08 19.39 -0.40
N ILE A 393 -22.29 20.47 -0.48
CA ILE A 393 -22.80 21.84 -0.39
C ILE A 393 -23.36 22.31 -1.72
N VAL A 394 -22.59 22.14 -2.79
CA VAL A 394 -22.92 22.67 -4.12
C VAL A 394 -24.06 21.87 -4.75
N TRP A 395 -24.06 20.55 -4.57
CA TRP A 395 -25.03 19.65 -5.20
C TRP A 395 -26.17 19.24 -4.28
N LYS A 396 -26.33 19.85 -3.09
CA LYS A 396 -27.55 19.65 -2.32
C LYS A 396 -28.71 20.09 -3.22
N PRO A 397 -29.53 19.16 -3.75
CA PRO A 397 -30.65 19.57 -4.58
C PRO A 397 -31.47 20.49 -3.70
N SER A 398 -31.63 21.74 -4.14
CA SER A 398 -32.44 22.74 -3.43
C SER A 398 -33.69 22.01 -2.98
N PRO A 399 -34.01 21.98 -1.67
CA PRO A 399 -35.08 21.14 -1.15
C PRO A 399 -36.27 21.40 -2.03
N LEU A 400 -36.61 20.41 -2.87
CA LEU A 400 -37.66 20.55 -3.84
C LEU A 400 -38.85 20.94 -2.97
N LYS A 401 -39.32 22.19 -3.07
CA LYS A 401 -40.43 22.69 -2.26
C LYS A 401 -41.59 21.78 -2.60
N GLY A 402 -41.75 20.72 -1.81
CA GLY A 402 -42.84 19.79 -1.94
C GLY A 402 -44.07 20.64 -1.77
N ARG A 403 -44.77 20.93 -2.87
CA ARG A 403 -46.15 21.42 -2.76
C ARG A 403 -46.84 20.35 -1.93
N ALA A 404 -47.35 20.74 -0.78
CA ALA A 404 -48.15 19.89 0.07
C ALA A 404 -49.36 19.42 -0.75
N ILE A 405 -49.24 18.26 -1.38
CA ILE A 405 -50.35 17.59 -2.02
C ILE A 405 -51.03 16.83 -0.88
N ASN A 406 -52.18 17.36 -0.45
CA ASN A 406 -53.17 16.75 0.45
C ASN A 406 -53.03 16.95 1.97
N GLY A 407 -52.65 18.14 2.46
CA GLY A 407 -53.13 18.67 3.76
C GLY A 407 -52.90 17.86 5.05
N TYR A 408 -52.21 16.73 5.02
CA TYR A 408 -51.85 15.98 6.21
C TYR A 408 -50.56 16.58 6.79
N PRO A 409 -50.54 16.96 8.08
CA PRO A 409 -49.31 17.39 8.72
C PRO A 409 -48.32 16.22 8.70
N GLU A 410 -47.20 16.44 8.02
CA GLU A 410 -46.08 15.52 8.01
C GLU A 410 -45.63 15.31 9.46
N VAL A 411 -45.74 14.08 9.97
CA VAL A 411 -45.30 13.73 11.32
C VAL A 411 -43.82 14.05 11.38
N VAL A 412 -43.48 15.15 12.06
CA VAL A 412 -42.12 15.60 12.29
C VAL A 412 -41.37 14.46 12.96
N ARG A 413 -40.59 13.71 12.19
CA ARG A 413 -39.60 12.77 12.73
C ARG A 413 -38.63 13.63 13.52
N SER A 414 -38.78 13.61 14.84
CA SER A 414 -37.85 14.23 15.78
C SER A 414 -36.44 13.89 15.37
N SER A 415 -35.65 14.92 15.07
CA SER A 415 -34.25 14.81 14.67
C SER A 415 -33.50 13.91 15.66
N PRO A 416 -32.72 12.93 15.18
CA PRO A 416 -31.92 12.10 16.05
C PRO A 416 -31.03 12.99 16.92
N GLY A 417 -30.99 12.71 18.23
CA GLY A 417 -30.18 13.44 19.19
C GLY A 417 -28.71 13.52 18.78
N SER A 418 -27.99 14.46 19.39
CA SER A 418 -26.58 14.76 19.13
C SER A 418 -25.73 13.49 18.90
N PRO A 419 -24.97 13.40 17.79
CA PRO A 419 -24.18 12.21 17.44
C PRO A 419 -23.04 11.89 18.42
N TRP A 420 -22.81 12.74 19.43
CA TRP A 420 -21.71 12.63 20.40
C TRP A 420 -22.13 12.11 21.77
N ALA A 421 -23.43 11.89 22.03
CA ALA A 421 -23.88 11.31 23.29
C ALA A 421 -23.70 9.79 23.26
N SER A 422 -22.53 9.30 23.69
CA SER A 422 -22.18 7.88 23.73
C SER A 422 -22.93 7.05 24.78
N SER A 423 -23.84 7.65 25.54
CA SER A 423 -24.50 7.03 26.69
C SER A 423 -26.03 6.91 26.58
N SER A 424 -26.67 7.38 25.50
CA SER A 424 -28.11 7.11 25.35
C SER A 424 -28.32 5.75 24.66
N PRO A 425 -28.93 4.74 25.32
CA PRO A 425 -29.29 3.52 24.65
C PRO A 425 -30.29 3.87 23.56
N PHE A 426 -29.87 3.74 22.29
CA PHE A 426 -30.76 3.81 21.14
C PHE A 426 -31.72 2.62 21.19
N GLN A 427 -32.76 2.69 22.02
CA GLN A 427 -33.93 1.85 21.85
C GLN A 427 -34.62 2.34 20.58
N TYR A 428 -34.40 1.61 19.47
CA TYR A 428 -35.27 1.68 18.31
C TYR A 428 -36.67 1.24 18.75
N HIS A 429 -37.44 2.17 19.30
CA HIS A 429 -38.88 1.99 19.42
C HIS A 429 -39.43 2.01 17.99
N SER A 430 -39.64 0.82 17.44
CA SER A 430 -40.46 0.65 16.24
C SER A 430 -41.78 1.39 16.49
N PRO A 431 -42.12 2.41 15.69
CA PRO A 431 -43.34 3.19 15.87
C PRO A 431 -44.62 2.36 15.65
N TYR A 432 -44.48 1.09 15.26
CA TYR A 432 -45.60 0.17 15.04
C TYR A 432 -45.91 -0.74 16.25
N ALA A 433 -45.09 -0.74 17.32
CA ALA A 433 -45.26 -1.71 18.40
C ALA A 433 -46.30 -1.33 19.48
N THR A 434 -46.82 -0.10 19.49
CA THR A 434 -47.80 0.34 20.52
C THR A 434 -48.91 1.24 19.97
N ALA A 435 -49.32 1.06 18.72
CA ALA A 435 -50.67 1.47 18.32
C ALA A 435 -51.66 0.48 18.96
N LYS A 436 -51.93 0.65 20.26
CA LYS A 436 -53.15 0.08 20.86
C LYS A 436 -54.29 0.57 19.99
N THR A 437 -54.96 -0.37 19.34
CA THR A 437 -56.22 -0.19 18.65
C THR A 437 -57.21 0.43 19.64
N GLN A 438 -57.25 1.76 19.71
CA GLN A 438 -58.39 2.44 20.32
C GLN A 438 -59.55 2.20 19.35
N THR A 439 -60.29 1.14 19.62
CA THR A 439 -61.62 0.93 19.06
C THR A 439 -62.42 2.22 19.27
N PRO A 440 -62.83 2.92 18.20
CA PRO A 440 -63.73 4.05 18.35
C PRO A 440 -65.01 3.53 18.99
N ARG A 441 -65.34 4.09 20.15
CA ARG A 441 -66.64 3.92 20.80
C ARG A 441 -67.71 4.23 19.76
N SER A 442 -68.51 3.22 19.43
CA SER A 442 -69.67 3.35 18.56
C SER A 442 -70.67 4.31 19.21
N VAL A 443 -70.63 5.58 18.81
CA VAL A 443 -71.74 6.50 19.02
C VAL A 443 -72.77 6.14 17.97
N GLY A 444 -73.88 5.56 18.43
CA GLY A 444 -75.01 5.18 17.59
C GLY A 444 -75.53 6.40 16.83
N PHE A 445 -75.48 6.33 15.50
CA PHE A 445 -76.23 7.24 14.66
C PHE A 445 -77.48 6.54 14.13
N ARG A 446 -78.57 7.25 14.38
CA ARG A 446 -79.96 6.94 14.14
C ARG A 446 -80.21 6.83 12.63
N SER A 447 -80.86 5.74 12.25
CA SER A 447 -81.49 5.56 10.95
C SER A 447 -82.57 6.60 10.76
N ASP A 448 -82.43 7.48 9.76
CA ASP A 448 -83.58 8.15 9.15
C ASP A 448 -83.51 8.04 7.62
N SER A 449 -84.51 7.32 7.13
CA SER A 449 -84.95 7.21 5.75
C SER A 449 -85.37 8.55 5.17
N ARG A 450 -85.00 8.85 3.92
CA ARG A 450 -85.85 9.59 2.95
C ARG A 450 -85.33 9.52 1.50
N THR A 451 -86.09 8.76 0.70
CA THR A 451 -86.65 9.08 -0.63
C THR A 451 -85.91 10.01 -1.60
N ALA A 452 -85.56 9.40 -2.75
CA ALA A 452 -85.93 9.75 -4.13
C ALA A 452 -85.70 11.17 -4.69
N SER A 453 -84.88 11.24 -5.75
CA SER A 453 -85.21 11.77 -7.10
C SER A 453 -83.95 11.65 -7.97
N LEU A 454 -83.92 10.86 -9.05
CA LEU A 454 -84.54 11.04 -10.38
C LEU A 454 -83.97 12.24 -11.17
N HIS A 455 -82.88 12.01 -11.90
CA HIS A 455 -82.69 12.65 -13.21
C HIS A 455 -81.92 11.78 -14.20
N LYS A 456 -82.56 11.62 -15.37
CA LYS A 456 -82.14 10.93 -16.60
C LYS A 456 -81.18 11.82 -17.40
N GLY A 457 -80.24 11.21 -18.12
CA GLY A 457 -79.62 11.80 -19.32
C GLY A 457 -78.51 10.92 -19.90
N PRO A 458 -78.34 10.80 -21.23
CA PRO A 458 -78.01 9.51 -21.87
C PRO A 458 -76.68 9.46 -22.65
N GLY A 459 -76.27 8.24 -23.00
CA GLY A 459 -75.40 7.96 -24.17
C GLY A 459 -74.26 6.98 -23.87
N PHE A 460 -74.38 5.68 -24.26
CA PHE A 460 -73.73 5.06 -25.44
C PHE A 460 -72.19 4.90 -25.23
N VAL A 461 -71.48 3.75 -25.26
CA VAL A 461 -71.51 2.45 -25.96
C VAL A 461 -70.61 1.48 -25.13
N ARG A 462 -71.08 0.34 -24.61
CA ARG A 462 -70.94 -1.06 -25.09
C ARG A 462 -69.53 -1.56 -25.52
N ASN A 463 -68.95 -2.47 -24.74
CA ASN A 463 -68.54 -3.84 -25.10
C ASN A 463 -67.65 -4.38 -23.95
N MET A 464 -68.14 -5.27 -23.09
CA MET A 464 -68.13 -6.74 -23.25
C MET A 464 -66.77 -7.28 -23.73
N GLU A 465 -66.02 -7.90 -22.82
CA GLU A 465 -65.74 -9.33 -22.98
C GLU A 465 -65.54 -10.03 -21.63
N TYR A 466 -66.36 -11.04 -21.44
CA TYR A 466 -66.31 -12.07 -20.42
C TYR A 466 -65.07 -12.94 -20.65
N ASN A 467 -64.36 -13.37 -19.60
CA ASN A 467 -64.16 -14.81 -19.50
C ASN A 467 -64.05 -15.31 -18.05
N ASN A 468 -64.85 -16.34 -17.81
CA ASN A 468 -65.05 -17.04 -16.56
C ASN A 468 -63.89 -18.01 -16.29
N SER A 469 -63.52 -18.18 -15.03
CA SER A 469 -63.18 -19.51 -14.51
C SER A 469 -63.59 -19.63 -13.03
N PRO A 470 -64.04 -20.82 -12.59
CA PRO A 470 -64.96 -20.94 -11.45
C PRO A 470 -64.30 -21.48 -10.17
N PHE A 471 -65.00 -21.31 -9.02
CA PHE A 471 -65.12 -22.22 -7.86
C PHE A 471 -63.81 -22.82 -7.30
N ARG A 472 -63.37 -22.69 -6.04
CA ARG A 472 -63.98 -22.80 -4.68
C ARG A 472 -62.74 -22.91 -3.72
N PRO A 473 -62.85 -23.10 -2.39
CA PRO A 473 -63.81 -22.62 -1.41
C PRO A 473 -63.13 -21.87 -0.24
N SER A 474 -63.96 -21.18 0.53
CA SER A 474 -63.70 -20.71 1.89
C SER A 474 -63.15 -21.81 2.80
N ARG A 475 -62.05 -21.53 3.51
CA ARG A 475 -61.62 -22.31 4.68
C ARG A 475 -61.47 -21.37 5.88
N SER A 476 -62.56 -21.28 6.63
CA SER A 476 -62.55 -20.95 8.05
C SER A 476 -61.88 -22.09 8.83
N GLY A 477 -60.99 -21.77 9.77
CA GLY A 477 -60.45 -22.78 10.67
C GLY A 477 -59.28 -22.28 11.50
N TYR A 478 -59.60 -21.69 12.66
CA TYR A 478 -58.94 -21.83 13.96
C TYR A 478 -57.47 -22.26 14.01
N GLY A 479 -56.63 -21.45 14.66
CA GLY A 479 -55.32 -21.88 15.12
C GLY A 479 -54.38 -20.72 15.45
N GLU A 480 -54.75 -19.92 16.44
CA GLU A 480 -53.89 -18.90 17.07
C GLU A 480 -52.75 -19.60 17.82
N PRO A 481 -51.46 -19.39 17.48
CA PRO A 481 -50.37 -19.84 18.33
C PRO A 481 -50.21 -18.83 19.46
N SER A 482 -50.65 -19.24 20.65
CA SER A 482 -50.33 -18.58 21.92
C SER A 482 -48.81 -18.47 22.08
N TYR A 483 -48.27 -17.29 21.79
CA TYR A 483 -46.91 -16.95 22.18
C TYR A 483 -46.88 -16.82 23.70
N ARG A 484 -46.27 -17.82 24.35
CA ARG A 484 -45.84 -17.76 25.75
C ARG A 484 -45.14 -16.43 26.00
N LYS A 485 -45.72 -15.62 26.89
CA LYS A 485 -44.99 -14.60 27.64
C LYS A 485 -43.86 -15.30 28.39
N ILE A 486 -42.63 -15.07 27.94
CA ILE A 486 -41.43 -15.31 28.74
C ILE A 486 -41.47 -14.24 29.84
N PRO A 487 -41.38 -14.59 31.13
CA PRO A 487 -41.26 -13.61 32.19
C PRO A 487 -39.98 -12.81 31.96
N ARG A 488 -40.10 -11.47 31.94
CA ARG A 488 -38.96 -10.59 32.15
C ARG A 488 -38.46 -10.86 33.56
N GLU A 489 -37.40 -11.64 33.69
CA GLU A 489 -36.56 -11.58 34.87
C GLU A 489 -35.91 -10.20 34.88
N GLU A 490 -36.06 -9.56 36.03
CA GLU A 490 -35.44 -8.30 36.41
C GLU A 490 -33.93 -8.48 36.32
N ILE A 491 -33.32 -7.93 35.27
CA ILE A 491 -31.89 -7.68 35.26
C ILE A 491 -31.68 -6.48 36.19
N LEU A 492 -31.51 -6.80 37.47
CA LEU A 492 -30.77 -5.96 38.40
C LEU A 492 -29.38 -5.77 37.80
N THR A 493 -29.09 -4.58 37.31
CA THR A 493 -27.71 -4.09 37.26
C THR A 493 -27.37 -3.63 38.67
N ASP A 494 -26.67 -4.50 39.40
CA ASP A 494 -25.87 -4.10 40.54
C ASP A 494 -24.79 -3.14 40.02
N ASP A 495 -24.99 -1.85 40.26
CA ASP A 495 -23.92 -0.86 40.24
C ASP A 495 -23.05 -1.13 41.48
N GLU A 496 -22.06 -2.02 41.34
CA GLU A 496 -20.93 -2.07 42.26
C GLU A 496 -20.02 -0.87 41.98
N SER A 497 -19.94 -0.03 43.00
CA SER A 497 -18.89 0.94 43.25
C SER A 497 -17.53 0.26 43.44
N ASP A 498 -16.54 0.67 42.66
CA ASP A 498 -15.13 0.87 43.07
C ASP A 498 -14.44 1.89 42.15
#